data_AF-A0A3B9K6E5-F1
#
_entry.id   AF-A0A3B9K6E5-F1
#
_cell.length_a   1.000
_cell.length_b   1.000
_cell.length_c   1.000
_cell.angle_alpha   90.00
_cell.angle_beta   90.00
_cell.angle_gamma   90.00
#
_symmetry.space_group_name_H-M   'P 1'
#
loop_
_entity.id
_entity.type
_entity.pdbx_description
1 polymer ?
#
loop_
_entity_poly.entity_id
_entity_poly.type
_entity_poly.pdbx_seq_one_letter_code
_entity_poly.pdbx_strand_id
1 'polypeptide(L)'
;MPVNNDTRSSFSGKLGFVLSAAGASVGLGNIWRFPYLAARYGGGIFLLVYVLLALTFGYTMIIAETSIGRSTRQSPVGAFRTFGHRPFHKFGGWINAIIPILIAPYYSVIGGWVCKYLFEYICGHVDVLADDSYFGAFITNGFQSELWFIVFTAMVLIIILMGVENGIERVSRIMMPILIVLAVILAIYSCTRPGAAAGIRYFLVPKPENFSWMTVVSAMGQMFYSL
;
A
#
# COMPACT_ATOMS: atom_id res chain seq x y z
N MET A 1 -4.48 27.52 31.13
CA MET A 1 -3.82 26.23 30.80
C MET A 1 -2.67 26.55 29.88
N PRO A 2 -1.43 26.16 30.20
CA PRO A 2 -0.30 26.47 29.33
C PRO A 2 -0.48 25.71 28.02
N VAL A 3 -0.45 26.45 26.92
CA VAL A 3 -0.42 25.90 25.57
C VAL A 3 0.98 25.31 25.40
N ASN A 4 1.10 23.98 25.48
CA ASN A 4 2.37 23.31 25.19
C ASN A 4 2.70 23.55 23.72
N ASN A 5 3.73 24.34 23.47
CA ASN A 5 4.25 24.66 22.15
C ASN A 5 5.08 23.49 21.58
N ASP A 6 4.55 22.26 21.67
CA ASP A 6 5.05 21.17 20.84
C ASP A 6 4.58 21.47 19.42
N THR A 7 5.44 22.13 18.64
CA THR A 7 5.22 22.48 17.24
C THR A 7 4.90 21.22 16.46
N ARG A 8 3.62 20.89 16.34
CA ARG A 8 3.14 19.74 15.60
C ARG A 8 3.61 19.88 14.16
N SER A 9 4.38 18.89 13.70
CA SER A 9 4.81 18.87 12.30
C SER A 9 3.61 18.94 11.35
N SER A 10 3.67 19.88 10.42
CA SER A 10 2.67 20.10 9.38
C SER A 10 3.31 19.88 8.02
N PHE A 11 2.53 19.43 7.05
CA PHE A 11 2.97 19.36 5.65
C PHE A 11 3.31 20.76 5.13
N SER A 12 4.37 20.87 4.33
CA SER A 12 4.84 22.15 3.78
C SER A 12 3.82 22.81 2.84
N GLY A 13 2.91 22.03 2.24
CA GLY A 13 1.85 22.53 1.38
C GLY A 13 0.86 21.47 0.87
N LYS A 14 -0.11 21.90 0.06
CA LYS A 14 -1.17 21.03 -0.51
C LYS A 14 -0.60 19.87 -1.32
N LEU A 15 0.45 20.12 -2.11
CA LEU A 15 1.09 19.09 -2.93
C LEU A 15 1.80 18.04 -2.06
N GLY A 16 2.45 18.47 -0.97
CA GLY A 16 3.07 17.58 0.00
C GLY A 16 2.06 16.64 0.66
N PHE A 17 0.91 17.18 1.07
CA PHE A 17 -0.19 16.37 1.60
C PHE A 17 -0.72 15.37 0.58
N VAL A 18 -1.02 15.79 -0.65
CA VAL A 18 -1.57 14.92 -1.70
C VAL A 18 -0.59 13.82 -2.08
N LEU A 19 0.69 14.13 -2.28
CA LEU A 19 1.71 13.13 -2.62
C LEU A 19 1.98 12.17 -1.47
N SER A 20 1.90 12.63 -0.22
CA SER A 20 2.07 11.75 0.95
C SER A 20 0.85 10.85 1.13
N ALA A 21 -0.37 11.36 0.94
CA ALA A 21 -1.59 10.56 0.97
C ALA A 21 -1.60 9.54 -0.17
N ALA A 22 -1.24 9.96 -1.38
CA ALA A 22 -1.16 9.07 -2.52
C ALA A 22 -0.02 8.04 -2.36
N GLY A 23 1.11 8.41 -1.75
CA GLY A 23 2.17 7.47 -1.38
C GLY A 23 1.78 6.47 -0.29
N ALA A 24 0.86 6.83 0.61
CA ALA A 24 0.29 5.90 1.59
C ALA A 24 -0.64 4.87 0.92
N SER A 25 -1.44 5.28 -0.08
CA SER A 25 -2.37 4.43 -0.81
C SER A 25 -1.69 3.63 -1.95
N VAL A 26 -0.61 4.13 -2.54
CA VAL A 26 0.15 3.47 -3.61
C VAL A 26 1.35 2.74 -3.02
N GLY A 27 1.22 1.42 -2.86
CA GLY A 27 2.29 0.59 -2.33
C GLY A 27 2.36 -0.81 -2.94
N LEU A 28 3.02 -1.70 -2.21
CA LEU A 28 3.25 -3.09 -2.59
C LEU A 28 1.93 -3.83 -2.94
N GLY A 29 0.82 -3.48 -2.28
CA GLY A 29 -0.52 -4.01 -2.58
C GLY A 29 -0.96 -3.85 -4.03
N ASN A 30 -0.55 -2.78 -4.70
CA ASN A 30 -0.95 -2.51 -6.09
C ASN A 30 -0.05 -3.23 -7.09
N ILE A 31 1.16 -3.61 -6.70
CA ILE A 31 2.17 -4.20 -7.58
C ILE A 31 2.11 -5.74 -7.52
N TRP A 32 1.95 -6.34 -6.32
CA TRP A 32 1.90 -7.80 -6.20
C TRP A 32 0.48 -8.34 -5.97
N ARG A 33 -0.26 -7.75 -5.02
CA ARG A 33 -1.53 -8.32 -4.56
C ARG A 33 -2.64 -8.10 -5.58
N PHE A 34 -2.73 -6.89 -6.14
CA PHE A 34 -3.75 -6.56 -7.13
C PHE A 34 -3.69 -7.45 -8.38
N PRO A 35 -2.54 -7.63 -9.07
CA PRO A 35 -2.48 -8.49 -10.24
C PRO A 35 -2.80 -9.96 -9.91
N TYR A 36 -2.35 -10.46 -8.75
CA TYR A 36 -2.68 -11.80 -8.29
C TYR A 36 -4.20 -12.00 -8.11
N LEU A 37 -4.86 -11.08 -7.42
CA LEU A 37 -6.31 -11.15 -7.20
C LEU A 37 -7.08 -10.98 -8.51
N ALA A 38 -6.68 -10.04 -9.37
CA ALA A 38 -7.27 -9.85 -10.68
C ALA A 38 -7.12 -11.12 -11.53
N ALA A 39 -5.94 -11.73 -11.55
CA ALA A 39 -5.71 -12.98 -12.28
C ALA A 39 -6.60 -14.11 -11.75
N ARG A 40 -6.68 -14.27 -10.43
CA ARG A 40 -7.40 -15.36 -9.76
C ARG A 40 -8.93 -15.23 -9.82
N TYR A 41 -9.47 -14.02 -9.83
CA TYR A 41 -10.92 -13.76 -9.69
C TYR A 41 -11.58 -13.22 -10.96
N GLY A 42 -11.05 -13.59 -12.13
CA GLY A 42 -11.74 -13.42 -13.41
C GLY A 42 -11.29 -12.22 -14.26
N GLY A 43 -10.14 -11.61 -13.95
CA GLY A 43 -9.52 -10.57 -14.75
C GLY A 43 -10.40 -9.32 -14.85
N GLY A 44 -10.90 -9.05 -16.06
CA GLY A 44 -11.72 -7.88 -16.35
C GLY A 44 -12.97 -7.75 -15.48
N ILE A 45 -13.60 -8.85 -15.06
CA ILE A 45 -14.78 -8.77 -14.17
C ILE A 45 -14.39 -8.31 -12.76
N PHE A 46 -13.24 -8.78 -12.25
CA PHE A 46 -12.68 -8.31 -10.98
C PHE A 46 -12.34 -6.82 -11.07
N LEU A 47 -11.68 -6.40 -12.15
CA LEU A 47 -11.31 -5.01 -12.38
C LEU A 47 -12.55 -4.09 -12.39
N LEU A 48 -13.61 -4.50 -13.10
CA LEU A 48 -14.86 -3.74 -13.16
C LEU A 48 -15.50 -3.56 -11.78
N VAL A 49 -15.62 -4.65 -11.01
CA VAL A 49 -16.19 -4.62 -9.65
C VAL A 49 -15.32 -3.76 -8.72
N TYR A 50 -14.00 -3.92 -8.79
CA TYR A 50 -13.05 -3.13 -8.01
C TYR A 50 -13.20 -1.63 -8.29
N VAL A 51 -13.24 -1.21 -9.56
CA VAL A 51 -13.40 0.19 -9.95
C VAL A 51 -14.74 0.76 -9.45
N LEU A 52 -15.83 0.00 -9.57
CA LEU A 52 -17.14 0.42 -9.09
C LEU A 52 -17.13 0.64 -7.57
N LEU A 53 -16.55 -0.29 -6.80
CA LEU A 53 -16.44 -0.17 -5.35
C LEU A 53 -15.54 1.00 -4.95
N ALA A 54 -14.39 1.15 -5.61
CA ALA A 54 -13.44 2.23 -5.33
C ALA A 54 -14.05 3.63 -5.59
N LEU A 55 -14.77 3.81 -6.69
CA LEU A 55 -15.42 5.08 -7.03
C LEU A 55 -16.62 5.40 -6.12
N THR A 56 -17.26 4.40 -5.53
CA THR A 56 -18.42 4.57 -4.64
C THR A 56 -18.01 4.57 -3.17
N PHE A 57 -17.80 3.40 -2.60
CA PHE A 57 -17.43 3.22 -1.19
C PHE A 57 -16.05 3.79 -0.87
N GLY A 58 -15.07 3.57 -1.75
CA GLY A 58 -13.71 4.03 -1.49
C GLY A 58 -13.59 5.55 -1.43
N TYR A 59 -14.17 6.24 -2.43
CA TYR A 59 -14.20 7.70 -2.49
C TYR A 59 -14.91 8.32 -1.27
N THR A 60 -16.09 7.80 -0.93
CA THR A 60 -16.86 8.30 0.23
C THR A 60 -16.11 8.11 1.55
N MET A 61 -15.42 6.97 1.71
CA MET A 61 -14.63 6.67 2.91
C MET A 61 -13.42 7.60 3.06
N ILE A 62 -12.61 7.78 2.02
CA ILE A 62 -11.44 8.69 2.06
C ILE A 62 -11.87 10.11 2.43
N ILE A 63 -12.99 10.59 1.88
CA ILE A 63 -13.51 11.93 2.20
C ILE A 63 -13.96 12.00 3.66
N ALA A 64 -14.67 11.00 4.16
CA ALA A 64 -15.12 10.96 5.53
C ALA A 64 -13.93 10.99 6.50
N GLU A 65 -12.93 10.13 6.30
CA GLU A 65 -11.74 10.07 7.16
C GLU A 65 -10.91 11.34 7.11
N THR A 66 -10.67 11.87 5.90
CA THR A 66 -9.91 13.11 5.73
C THR A 66 -10.64 14.30 6.38
N SER A 67 -11.97 14.34 6.29
CA SER A 67 -12.78 15.40 6.90
C SER A 67 -12.76 15.34 8.43
N ILE A 68 -12.84 14.14 9.00
CA ILE A 68 -12.72 13.91 10.45
C ILE A 68 -11.33 14.30 10.95
N GLY A 69 -10.27 13.87 10.25
CA GLY A 69 -8.89 14.22 10.61
C GLY A 69 -8.62 15.73 10.50
N ARG A 70 -9.15 16.39 9.47
CA ARG A 70 -8.98 17.84 9.25
C ARG A 70 -9.75 18.69 10.26
N SER A 71 -10.95 18.28 10.64
CA SER A 71 -11.80 19.00 11.61
C SER A 71 -11.27 18.86 13.04
N THR A 72 -10.84 17.66 13.44
CA THR A 72 -10.37 17.39 14.79
C THR A 72 -8.89 17.73 15.01
N ARG A 73 -8.06 17.62 13.95
CA ARG A 73 -6.59 17.71 14.02
C ARG A 73 -5.99 16.82 15.11
N GLN A 74 -6.58 15.66 15.36
CA GLN A 74 -6.14 14.72 16.40
C GLN A 74 -5.75 13.37 15.78
N SER A 75 -5.11 12.51 16.57
CA SER A 75 -4.91 11.10 16.18
C SER A 75 -6.25 10.37 16.10
N PRO A 76 -6.36 9.19 15.46
CA PRO A 76 -7.63 8.47 15.32
C PRO A 76 -8.36 8.28 16.66
N VAL A 77 -7.65 7.88 17.72
CA VAL A 77 -8.22 7.72 19.07
C VAL A 77 -8.77 9.04 19.63
N GLY A 78 -8.05 10.15 19.42
CA GLY A 78 -8.49 11.48 19.87
C GLY A 78 -9.68 12.01 19.05
N ALA A 79 -9.63 11.85 17.73
CA ALA A 79 -10.66 12.32 16.81
C ALA A 79 -12.03 11.72 17.16
N PHE A 80 -12.09 10.39 17.35
CA PHE A 80 -13.34 9.73 17.76
C PHE A 80 -13.79 10.13 19.16
N ARG A 81 -12.87 10.44 20.09
CA ARG A 81 -13.20 10.92 21.43
C ARG A 81 -13.88 12.29 21.43
N THR A 82 -13.66 13.11 20.38
CA THR A 82 -14.27 14.44 20.23
C THR A 82 -15.78 14.34 19.94
N PHE A 83 -16.22 13.27 19.26
CA PHE A 83 -17.64 13.04 18.94
C PHE A 83 -18.43 12.39 20.08
N GLY A 84 -17.77 12.02 21.18
CA GLY A 84 -18.42 11.54 22.39
C GLY A 84 -17.59 10.50 23.17
N HIS A 85 -18.03 10.21 24.39
CA HIS A 85 -17.37 9.23 25.27
C HIS A 85 -18.10 7.88 25.35
N ARG A 86 -19.09 7.65 24.47
CA ARG A 86 -19.78 6.37 24.38
C ARG A 86 -18.79 5.25 24.01
N PRO A 87 -19.04 4.01 24.47
CA PRO A 87 -18.15 2.87 24.21
C PRO A 87 -17.90 2.65 22.71
N PHE A 88 -18.90 2.90 21.86
CA PHE A 88 -18.78 2.80 20.40
C PHE A 88 -17.71 3.73 19.81
N HIS A 89 -17.63 4.99 20.25
CA HIS A 89 -16.61 5.93 19.76
C HIS A 89 -15.21 5.56 20.23
N LYS A 90 -15.06 5.09 21.48
CA LYS A 90 -13.78 4.57 21.96
C LYS A 90 -13.33 3.36 21.15
N PHE A 91 -14.25 2.43 20.87
CA PHE A 91 -13.97 1.26 20.04
C PHE A 91 -13.52 1.66 18.63
N GLY A 92 -14.26 2.57 17.96
CA GLY A 92 -13.91 3.09 16.65
C GLY A 92 -12.56 3.80 16.59
N GLY A 93 -12.18 4.52 17.65
CA GLY A 93 -10.86 5.15 17.73
C GLY A 93 -9.72 4.14 17.88
N TRP A 94 -9.89 3.14 18.76
CA TRP A 94 -8.86 2.14 19.03
C TRP A 94 -8.67 1.14 17.90
N ILE A 95 -9.75 0.72 17.23
CA ILE A 95 -9.64 -0.22 16.10
C ILE A 95 -8.82 0.38 14.96
N ASN A 96 -8.99 1.69 14.68
CA ASN A 96 -8.22 2.43 13.69
C ASN A 96 -6.73 2.61 14.07
N ALA A 97 -6.37 2.45 15.35
CA ALA A 97 -4.98 2.47 15.78
C ALA A 97 -4.35 1.06 15.79
N ILE A 98 -5.12 0.04 16.20
CA ILE A 98 -4.64 -1.35 16.33
C ILE A 98 -4.45 -2.01 14.96
N ILE A 99 -5.36 -1.78 14.01
CA ILE A 99 -5.28 -2.42 12.69
C ILE A 99 -3.96 -2.08 11.97
N PRO A 100 -3.53 -0.81 11.84
CA PRO A 100 -2.22 -0.49 11.25
C PRO A 100 -1.03 -1.14 11.98
N ILE A 101 -1.11 -1.26 13.31
CA ILE A 101 -0.08 -1.94 14.11
C ILE A 101 0.02 -3.42 13.77
N LEU A 102 -1.10 -4.09 13.51
CA LEU A 102 -1.11 -5.49 13.07
C LEU A 102 -0.64 -5.64 11.63
N ILE A 103 -0.84 -4.62 10.81
CA ILE A 103 -0.46 -4.62 9.40
C ILE A 103 1.05 -4.39 9.22
N ALA A 104 1.65 -3.54 10.04
CA ALA A 104 3.05 -3.13 9.88
C ALA A 104 4.05 -4.30 9.87
N PRO A 105 4.00 -5.30 10.78
CA PRO A 105 4.97 -6.40 10.81
C PRO A 105 5.02 -7.21 9.51
N TYR A 106 3.88 -7.65 8.99
CA TYR A 106 3.89 -8.46 7.77
C TYR A 106 4.29 -7.62 6.54
N TYR A 107 3.93 -6.34 6.51
CA TYR A 107 4.40 -5.41 5.47
C TYR A 107 5.91 -5.25 5.50
N SER A 108 6.50 -5.16 6.70
CA SER A 108 7.95 -5.10 6.86
C SER A 108 8.65 -6.38 6.39
N VAL A 109 8.01 -7.55 6.51
CA VAL A 109 8.56 -8.80 5.97
C VAL A 109 8.62 -8.73 4.44
N ILE A 110 7.52 -8.34 3.79
CA ILE A 110 7.47 -8.22 2.33
C ILE A 110 8.41 -7.11 1.83
N GLY A 111 8.49 -5.99 2.55
CA GLY A 111 9.47 -4.93 2.28
C GLY A 111 10.90 -5.45 2.36
N GLY A 112 11.21 -6.29 3.35
CA GLY A 112 12.49 -7.00 3.46
C GLY A 112 12.80 -7.87 2.25
N TRP A 113 11.81 -8.61 1.72
CA TRP A 113 11.99 -9.40 0.50
C TRP A 113 12.39 -8.52 -0.69
N VAL A 114 11.74 -7.38 -0.87
CA VAL A 114 12.08 -6.42 -1.94
C VAL A 114 13.50 -5.90 -1.77
N CYS A 115 13.92 -5.59 -0.55
CA CYS A 115 15.29 -5.14 -0.27
C CYS A 115 16.34 -6.22 -0.55
N LYS A 116 16.06 -7.49 -0.19
CA LYS A 116 16.92 -8.62 -0.53
C LYS A 116 17.11 -8.72 -2.05
N TYR A 117 16.02 -8.71 -2.81
CA TYR A 117 16.07 -8.81 -4.26
C TYR A 117 16.86 -7.64 -4.86
N LEU A 118 16.60 -6.41 -4.40
CA LEU A 118 17.35 -5.23 -4.84
C LEU A 118 18.86 -5.37 -4.58
N PHE A 119 19.24 -5.85 -3.39
CA PHE A 119 20.64 -6.08 -3.05
C PHE A 119 21.30 -7.10 -3.98
N GLU A 120 20.64 -8.23 -4.24
CA GLU A 120 21.16 -9.27 -5.13
C GLU A 120 21.27 -8.78 -6.59
N TYR A 121 20.32 -7.96 -7.06
CA TYR A 121 20.42 -7.29 -8.36
C TYR A 121 21.64 -6.37 -8.44
N ILE A 122 21.94 -5.63 -7.37
CA ILE A 122 23.12 -4.75 -7.31
C ILE A 122 24.43 -5.56 -7.27
N CYS A 123 24.43 -6.70 -6.57
CA CYS A 123 25.58 -7.62 -6.53
C CYS A 123 25.80 -8.39 -7.84
N GLY A 124 24.85 -8.37 -8.78
CA GLY A 124 24.98 -9.03 -10.07
C GLY A 124 24.60 -10.51 -10.07
N HIS A 125 23.96 -11.03 -9.02
CA HIS A 125 23.53 -12.44 -8.93
C HIS A 125 22.20 -12.71 -9.68
N VAL A 126 22.04 -12.13 -10.87
CA VAL A 126 20.76 -12.14 -11.61
C VAL A 126 20.36 -13.56 -12.04
N ASP A 127 21.33 -14.39 -12.40
CA ASP A 127 21.08 -15.78 -12.83
C ASP A 127 20.51 -16.63 -11.70
N VAL A 128 20.95 -16.38 -10.46
CA VAL A 128 20.48 -17.10 -9.26
C VAL A 128 19.07 -16.64 -8.89
N LEU A 129 18.75 -15.35 -9.08
CA LEU A 129 17.42 -14.79 -8.85
C LEU A 129 16.39 -15.27 -9.88
N ALA A 130 16.82 -15.65 -11.07
CA ALA A 130 15.96 -16.15 -12.13
C ALA A 130 15.51 -17.61 -11.92
N ASP A 131 16.12 -18.32 -10.97
CA ASP A 131 15.71 -19.68 -10.60
C ASP A 131 14.42 -19.66 -9.77
N ASP A 132 13.40 -20.40 -10.23
CA ASP A 132 12.10 -20.51 -9.56
C ASP A 132 12.20 -21.00 -8.11
N SER A 133 13.24 -21.77 -7.78
CA SER A 133 13.47 -22.31 -6.44
C SER A 133 14.02 -21.27 -5.46
N TYR A 134 14.63 -20.19 -5.94
CA TYR A 134 15.31 -19.20 -5.11
C TYR A 134 14.34 -18.53 -4.13
N PHE A 135 13.19 -18.06 -4.61
CA PHE A 135 12.21 -17.40 -3.76
C PHE A 135 11.73 -18.31 -2.62
N GLY A 136 11.40 -19.57 -2.94
CA GLY A 136 10.96 -20.56 -1.96
C GLY A 136 12.03 -20.86 -0.91
N ALA A 137 13.28 -21.06 -1.34
CA ALA A 137 14.42 -21.30 -0.45
C ALA A 137 14.71 -20.08 0.46
N PHE A 138 14.55 -18.87 -0.08
CA PHE A 138 14.74 -17.62 0.67
C PHE A 138 13.68 -17.44 1.76
N ILE A 139 12.39 -17.54 1.43
CA ILE A 139 11.31 -17.29 2.41
C ILE A 139 11.22 -18.37 3.49
N THR A 140 11.72 -19.58 3.20
CA THR A 140 11.79 -20.69 4.17
C THR A 140 13.03 -20.61 5.06
N ASN A 141 14.05 -19.85 4.65
CA ASN A 141 15.22 -19.55 5.48
C ASN A 141 14.88 -18.43 6.48
N GLY A 142 14.44 -18.84 7.68
CA GLY A 142 14.03 -17.93 8.74
C GLY A 142 15.07 -16.86 9.08
N PHE A 143 16.36 -17.23 9.16
CA PHE A 143 17.43 -16.29 9.49
C PHE A 143 17.60 -15.20 8.42
N GLN A 144 17.61 -15.60 7.13
CA GLN A 144 17.73 -14.61 6.06
C GLN A 144 16.49 -13.72 5.97
N SER A 145 15.28 -14.29 6.04
CA SER A 145 14.06 -13.49 5.97
C SER A 145 13.95 -12.52 7.15
N GLU A 146 14.36 -12.92 8.35
CA GLU A 146 14.33 -12.07 9.55
C GLU A 146 15.37 -10.94 9.49
N LEU A 147 16.58 -11.23 8.99
CA LEU A 147 17.61 -10.21 8.79
C LEU A 147 17.10 -9.08 7.90
N TRP A 148 16.49 -9.40 6.76
CA TRP A 148 15.97 -8.39 5.84
C TRP A 148 14.73 -7.68 6.36
N PHE A 149 13.92 -8.33 7.19
CA PHE A 149 12.85 -7.67 7.95
C PHE A 149 13.40 -6.60 8.90
N ILE A 150 14.49 -6.89 9.64
CA ILE A 150 15.12 -5.92 10.54
C ILE A 150 15.69 -4.75 9.74
N VAL A 151 16.39 -5.03 8.63
CA VAL A 151 16.95 -4.00 7.74
C VAL A 151 15.85 -3.07 7.22
N PHE A 152 14.75 -3.62 6.70
CA PHE A 152 13.63 -2.82 6.22
C PHE A 152 12.98 -2.00 7.34
N THR A 153 12.74 -2.61 8.48
CA THR A 153 12.14 -1.94 9.64
C THR A 153 13.02 -0.79 10.14
N ALA A 154 14.34 -0.98 10.17
CA ALA A 154 15.29 0.08 10.52
C ALA A 154 15.23 1.26 9.54
N MET A 155 15.14 0.99 8.23
CA MET A 155 14.98 2.05 7.22
C MET A 155 13.69 2.84 7.42
N VAL A 156 12.57 2.17 7.67
CA VAL A 156 11.29 2.82 7.97
C VAL A 156 11.39 3.66 9.24
N LEU A 157 12.01 3.14 10.29
CA LEU A 157 12.21 3.85 11.55
C LEU A 157 13.05 5.13 11.37
N ILE A 158 14.12 5.09 10.57
CA ILE A 158 14.91 6.27 10.24
C ILE A 158 14.05 7.34 9.57
N ILE A 159 13.21 6.98 8.59
CA ILE A 159 12.33 7.94 7.91
C ILE A 159 11.32 8.55 8.89
N ILE A 160 10.77 7.75 9.81
CA ILE A 160 9.84 8.23 10.85
C ILE A 160 10.54 9.21 11.80
N LEU A 161 11.77 8.91 12.23
CA LEU A 161 12.56 9.77 13.11
C LEU A 161 12.94 11.10 12.44
N MET A 162 13.05 11.15 11.11
CA MET A 162 13.25 12.39 10.35
C MET A 162 12.01 13.30 10.32
N GLY A 163 10.86 12.83 10.81
CA GLY A 163 9.61 13.61 10.91
C GLY A 163 8.83 13.73 9.60
N VAL A 164 7.68 14.39 9.67
CA VAL A 164 6.71 14.45 8.55
C VAL A 164 7.26 15.22 7.35
N GLU A 165 7.79 16.43 7.55
CA GLU A 165 8.26 17.29 6.46
C GLU A 165 9.60 16.81 5.88
N ASN A 166 10.59 16.56 6.74
CA ASN A 166 11.95 16.21 6.31
C ASN A 166 12.12 14.72 5.94
N GLY A 167 11.25 13.84 6.46
CA GLY A 167 11.24 12.41 6.16
C GLY A 167 10.15 12.06 5.15
N ILE A 168 8.92 11.89 5.63
CA ILE A 168 7.80 11.31 4.87
C ILE A 168 7.51 12.10 3.59
N GLU A 169 7.35 13.42 3.70
CA GLU A 169 6.97 14.27 2.57
C GLU A 169 8.09 14.32 1.52
N ARG A 170 9.35 14.48 1.95
CA ARG A 170 10.50 14.54 1.04
C ARG A 170 10.69 13.24 0.27
N VAL A 171 10.63 12.10 0.96
CA VAL A 171 10.78 10.77 0.33
C VAL A 171 9.63 10.52 -0.63
N SER A 172 8.39 10.76 -0.22
CA SER A 172 7.19 10.53 -1.05
C SER A 172 7.20 11.39 -2.31
N ARG A 173 7.64 12.65 -2.21
CA ARG A 173 7.71 13.58 -3.34
C ARG A 173 8.66 13.12 -4.44
N ILE A 174 9.71 12.37 -4.11
CA ILE A 174 10.73 11.87 -5.06
C ILE A 174 10.40 10.44 -5.51
N MET A 175 10.08 9.55 -4.56
CA MET A 175 9.85 8.14 -4.85
C MET A 175 8.59 7.90 -5.67
N MET A 176 7.52 8.67 -5.45
CA MET A 176 6.25 8.44 -6.13
C MET A 176 6.32 8.71 -7.65
N PRO A 177 6.89 9.83 -8.13
CA PRO A 177 7.11 10.03 -9.56
C PRO A 177 8.00 8.95 -10.19
N ILE A 178 9.08 8.55 -9.51
CA ILE A 178 9.98 7.49 -10.00
C ILE A 178 9.22 6.18 -10.17
N LEU A 179 8.40 5.80 -9.17
CA LEU A 179 7.60 4.59 -9.24
C LEU A 179 6.64 4.62 -10.43
N ILE A 180 5.96 5.74 -10.67
CA ILE A 180 5.02 5.88 -11.81
C ILE A 180 5.76 5.74 -13.14
N VAL A 181 6.89 6.43 -13.30
CA VAL A 181 7.70 6.36 -14.53
C VAL A 181 8.18 4.93 -14.79
N LEU A 182 8.72 4.26 -13.77
CA LEU A 182 9.16 2.87 -13.89
C LEU A 182 8.00 1.93 -14.21
N ALA A 183 6.84 2.10 -13.57
CA ALA A 183 5.66 1.29 -13.84
C ALA A 183 5.17 1.44 -15.30
N VAL A 184 5.20 2.67 -15.84
CA VAL A 184 4.85 2.92 -17.25
C VAL A 184 5.85 2.27 -18.19
N ILE A 185 7.15 2.41 -17.94
CA ILE A 185 8.20 1.77 -18.75
C ILE A 185 8.02 0.25 -18.76
N LEU A 186 7.80 -0.35 -17.58
CA LEU A 186 7.58 -1.80 -17.46
C LEU A 186 6.29 -2.23 -18.16
N ALA A 187 5.20 -1.47 -18.05
CA ALA A 187 3.95 -1.78 -18.75
C ALA A 187 4.14 -1.78 -20.28
N ILE A 188 4.82 -0.77 -20.83
CA ILE A 188 5.13 -0.69 -22.26
C ILE A 188 6.01 -1.87 -22.67
N TYR A 189 7.06 -2.17 -21.90
CA TYR A 189 7.95 -3.29 -22.17
C TYR A 189 7.22 -4.63 -22.14
N SER A 190 6.37 -4.86 -21.14
CA SER A 190 5.53 -6.07 -21.04
C SER A 190 4.60 -6.23 -22.23
N CYS A 191 4.12 -5.13 -22.83
CA CYS A 191 3.29 -5.19 -24.04
C CYS A 191 4.05 -5.67 -25.29
N THR A 192 5.39 -5.59 -25.28
CA THR A 192 6.23 -6.09 -26.40
C THR A 192 6.54 -7.59 -26.28
N ARG A 193 6.17 -8.24 -25.16
CA ARG A 193 6.45 -9.65 -24.91
C ARG A 193 5.44 -10.59 -25.59
N PRO A 194 5.88 -11.80 -26.00
CA PRO A 194 4.98 -12.79 -26.59
C PRO A 194 3.85 -13.14 -25.60
N GLY A 195 2.62 -13.23 -26.09
CA GLY A 195 1.44 -13.49 -25.26
C GLY A 195 0.81 -12.27 -24.58
N ALA A 196 1.40 -11.07 -24.73
CA ALA A 196 0.87 -9.84 -24.13
C ALA A 196 -0.59 -9.55 -24.53
N ALA A 197 -0.94 -9.73 -25.80
CA ALA A 197 -2.30 -9.51 -26.29
C ALA A 197 -3.35 -10.38 -25.57
N ALA A 198 -3.02 -11.63 -25.24
CA ALA A 198 -3.90 -12.51 -24.49
C ALA A 198 -4.05 -12.05 -23.03
N GLY A 199 -2.96 -11.65 -22.39
CA GLY A 199 -2.98 -11.10 -21.03
C GLY A 199 -3.80 -9.81 -20.92
N ILE A 200 -3.61 -8.88 -21.85
CA ILE A 200 -4.40 -7.62 -21.93
C ILE A 200 -5.87 -7.93 -22.12
N ARG A 201 -6.21 -8.85 -23.04
CA ARG A 201 -7.61 -9.25 -23.28
C ARG A 201 -8.24 -9.86 -22.03
N TYR A 202 -7.52 -10.72 -21.32
CA TYR A 202 -8.00 -11.30 -20.06
C TYR A 202 -8.21 -10.25 -18.97
N PHE A 203 -7.28 -9.29 -18.86
CA PHE A 203 -7.32 -8.25 -17.84
C PHE A 203 -8.38 -7.17 -18.10
N LEU A 204 -8.62 -6.79 -19.36
CA LEU A 204 -9.51 -5.68 -19.71
C LEU A 204 -10.92 -6.09 -20.13
N VAL A 205 -11.11 -7.29 -20.70
CA VAL A 205 -12.43 -7.70 -21.20
C VAL A 205 -13.19 -8.44 -20.09
N PRO A 206 -14.24 -7.84 -19.51
CA PRO A 206 -15.04 -8.52 -18.51
C PRO A 206 -15.87 -9.64 -19.16
N LYS A 207 -15.66 -10.87 -18.70
CA LYS A 207 -16.49 -12.01 -19.07
C LYS A 207 -17.42 -12.35 -17.90
N PRO A 208 -18.76 -12.24 -18.06
CA PRO A 208 -19.71 -12.56 -17.00
C PRO A 208 -19.59 -14.00 -16.48
N GLU A 209 -19.13 -14.91 -17.33
CA GLU A 209 -18.89 -16.33 -16.99
C GLU A 209 -17.87 -16.51 -15.86
N ASN A 210 -16.94 -15.56 -15.69
CA ASN A 210 -15.91 -15.62 -14.65
C ASN A 210 -16.36 -14.97 -13.33
N PHE A 211 -17.62 -14.53 -13.25
CA PHE A 211 -18.15 -13.87 -12.06
C PHE A 211 -18.37 -14.87 -10.92
N SER A 212 -17.96 -14.49 -9.71
CA SER A 212 -18.30 -15.20 -8.48
C SER A 212 -18.55 -14.21 -7.34
N TRP A 213 -19.28 -14.62 -6.30
CA TRP A 213 -19.42 -13.79 -5.10
C TRP A 213 -18.06 -13.51 -4.43
N MET A 214 -17.13 -14.44 -4.58
CA MET A 214 -15.74 -14.30 -4.11
C MET A 214 -14.99 -13.18 -4.85
N THR A 215 -15.35 -12.89 -6.10
CA THR A 215 -14.83 -11.73 -6.84
C THR A 215 -15.19 -10.43 -6.14
N VAL A 216 -16.44 -10.29 -5.68
CA VAL A 216 -16.91 -9.09 -4.96
C VAL A 216 -16.20 -8.94 -3.61
N VAL A 217 -16.14 -10.02 -2.83
CA VAL A 217 -15.46 -10.02 -1.53
C VAL A 217 -13.97 -9.68 -1.67
N SER A 218 -13.30 -10.26 -2.67
CA SER A 218 -11.87 -10.02 -2.93
C SER A 218 -11.63 -8.60 -3.44
N ALA A 219 -12.48 -8.09 -4.32
CA ALA A 219 -12.38 -6.72 -4.84
C ALA A 219 -12.60 -5.69 -3.72
N MET A 220 -13.57 -5.93 -2.83
CA MET A 220 -13.81 -5.10 -1.66
C MET A 220 -12.61 -5.14 -0.68
N GLY A 221 -12.07 -6.33 -0.42
CA GLY A 221 -10.88 -6.48 0.42
C GLY A 221 -9.59 -5.90 -0.20
N GLN A 222 -9.52 -5.80 -1.52
CA GLN A 222 -8.44 -5.08 -2.20
C GLN A 222 -8.66 -3.57 -2.17
N MET A 223 -9.91 -3.11 -2.30
CA MET A 223 -10.26 -1.69 -2.20
C MET A 223 -9.88 -1.13 -0.83
N PHE A 224 -10.33 -1.74 0.28
CA PHE A 224 -9.96 -1.27 1.63
C PHE A 224 -8.45 -1.31 1.89
N TYR A 225 -7.72 -2.17 1.21
CA TYR A 225 -6.28 -2.28 1.35
C TYR A 225 -5.52 -1.21 0.55
N SER A 226 -6.11 -0.75 -0.55
CA SER A 226 -5.49 0.21 -1.45
C SER A 226 -5.80 1.67 -1.10
N LEU A 227 -6.80 1.91 -0.23
CA LEU A 227 -7.15 3.25 0.26
C LEU A 227 -6.29 3.58 1.46
#